data_AF-A0A661AEE4-F1
#
_entry.id   AF-A0A661AEE4-F1
#
_cell.length_a   1.000
_cell.length_b   1.000
_cell.length_c   1.000
_cell.angle_alpha   90.00
_cell.angle_beta   90.00
_cell.angle_gamma   90.00
#
_symmetry.space_group_name_H-M   'P 1'
#
loop_
_entity.id
_entity.type
_entity.pdbx_description
1 polymer ?
#
loop_
_entity_poly.entity_id
_entity_poly.type
_entity_poly.pdbx_seq_one_letter_code
_entity_poly.pdbx_strand_id
1 'polypeptide(L)'
;MIVGQEQAVCAVNSMVKKKRIPGALLFYGPPGVGKFSLATEFASMLEEDDRVYSFNHPDVFIIYPDYGYDREEVLSLRREGRYYRLRRKKGTIKIDTIRELI
;
A
#
# COMPACT_ATOMS: atom_id res chain seq x y z
N MET A 1 -6.46 7.41 9.53
CA MET A 1 -7.03 8.59 8.86
C MET A 1 -5.96 9.58 8.43
N ILE A 2 -5.90 9.85 7.12
CA ILE A 2 -4.95 10.79 6.51
C ILE A 2 -5.54 12.21 6.54
N VAL A 3 -4.81 13.14 7.16
CA VAL A 3 -5.21 14.54 7.27
C VAL A 3 -4.98 15.26 5.93
N GLY A 4 -5.94 16.09 5.51
CA GLY A 4 -5.82 16.94 4.31
C GLY A 4 -6.10 16.25 2.97
N GLN A 5 -6.60 14.99 2.97
CA GLN A 5 -6.98 14.23 1.76
C GLN A 5 -8.47 13.84 1.78
N GLU A 6 -9.33 14.78 2.18
CA GLU A 6 -10.76 14.52 2.47
C GLU A 6 -11.51 13.88 1.30
N GLN A 7 -11.29 14.37 0.07
CA GLN A 7 -11.96 13.84 -1.11
C GLN A 7 -11.63 12.36 -1.35
N ALA A 8 -10.35 11.99 -1.25
CA ALA A 8 -9.89 10.62 -1.44
C ALA A 8 -10.40 9.70 -0.32
N VAL A 9 -10.32 10.16 0.94
CA VAL A 9 -10.84 9.43 2.10
C VAL A 9 -12.36 9.21 1.98
N CYS A 10 -13.12 10.24 1.61
CA CYS A 10 -14.56 10.14 1.38
C CYS A 10 -14.90 9.17 0.25
N ALA A 11 -14.16 9.18 -0.86
CA ALA A 11 -14.37 8.26 -1.97
C ALA A 11 -14.19 6.80 -1.53
N VAL A 12 -13.06 6.50 -0.88
CA VAL A 12 -12.73 5.17 -0.36
C VAL A 12 -13.79 4.70 0.65
N ASN A 13 -14.14 5.54 1.63
CA ASN A 13 -15.18 5.23 2.61
C ASN A 13 -16.54 4.97 1.96
N SER A 14 -16.89 5.70 0.89
CA SER A 14 -18.14 5.48 0.16
C SER A 14 -18.16 4.12 -0.53
N MET A 15 -17.04 3.68 -1.10
CA MET A 15 -16.92 2.37 -1.77
C MET A 15 -17.15 1.21 -0.78
N VAL A 16 -16.50 1.28 0.40
CA VAL A 16 -16.66 0.28 1.48
C VAL A 16 -18.12 0.26 1.95
N LYS A 17 -18.68 1.42 2.33
CA LYS A 17 -20.06 1.52 2.83
C LYS A 17 -21.09 0.99 1.84
N LYS A 18 -20.90 1.24 0.54
CA LYS A 18 -21.81 0.80 -0.51
C LYS A 18 -21.55 -0.65 -0.96
N LYS A 19 -20.50 -1.31 -0.46
CA LYS A 19 -20.03 -2.63 -0.92
C LYS A 19 -19.89 -2.70 -2.45
N ARG A 20 -19.40 -1.61 -3.05
CA ARG A 20 -19.20 -1.47 -4.51
C ARG A 20 -17.78 -1.02 -4.77
N ILE A 21 -16.90 -2.01 -4.89
CA ILE A 21 -15.46 -1.83 -5.02
C ILE A 21 -15.06 -2.19 -6.45
N PRO A 22 -14.39 -1.28 -7.19
CA PRO A 22 -13.82 -1.61 -8.49
C PRO A 22 -12.75 -2.70 -8.36
N GLY A 23 -12.59 -3.54 -9.38
CA GLY A 23 -11.57 -4.62 -9.37
C GLY A 23 -10.12 -4.12 -9.32
N ALA A 24 -9.87 -2.84 -9.59
CA ALA A 24 -8.57 -2.19 -9.41
C ALA A 24 -8.73 -0.70 -9.06
N LEU A 25 -7.83 -0.20 -8.22
CA LEU A 25 -7.76 1.22 -7.84
C LEU A 25 -6.34 1.75 -8.06
N LEU A 26 -6.23 2.95 -8.61
CA LEU A 26 -4.97 3.68 -8.75
C LEU A 26 -4.94 4.90 -7.83
N PHE A 27 -4.10 4.86 -6.82
CA PHE A 27 -3.83 6.01 -5.95
C PHE A 27 -2.70 6.86 -6.56
N TYR A 28 -3.01 8.06 -7.04
CA TYR A 28 -2.05 8.95 -7.69
C TYR A 28 -1.92 10.29 -6.94
N GLY A 29 -0.73 10.90 -7.04
CA GLY A 29 -0.44 12.20 -6.43
C GLY A 29 1.03 12.39 -6.05
N PRO A 30 1.41 13.59 -5.58
CA PRO A 30 2.79 13.93 -5.20
C PRO A 30 3.39 12.95 -4.17
N PRO A 31 4.72 12.82 -4.09
CA PRO A 31 5.37 12.01 -3.06
C PRO A 31 5.01 12.51 -1.64
N GLY A 32 4.88 11.60 -0.67
CA GLY A 32 4.64 11.96 0.73
C GLY A 32 3.19 12.26 1.12
N VAL A 33 2.24 12.35 0.18
CA VAL A 33 0.82 12.68 0.48
C VAL A 33 0.00 11.54 1.12
N GLY A 34 0.64 10.42 1.52
CA GLY A 34 -0.05 9.32 2.20
C GLY A 34 -0.75 8.30 1.30
N LYS A 35 -0.47 8.25 -0.02
CA LYS A 35 -1.10 7.30 -0.97
C LYS A 35 -1.10 5.85 -0.50
N PHE A 36 0.07 5.33 -0.10
CA PHE A 36 0.18 3.97 0.41
C PHE A 36 -0.59 3.81 1.71
N SER A 37 -0.50 4.78 2.61
CA SER A 37 -1.23 4.74 3.88
C SER A 37 -2.74 4.66 3.64
N LEU A 38 -3.27 5.33 2.61
CA LEU A 38 -4.69 5.28 2.27
C LEU A 38 -5.06 3.90 1.73
N ALA A 39 -4.20 3.31 0.91
CA ALA A 39 -4.39 1.95 0.41
C ALA A 39 -4.35 0.90 1.53
N THR A 40 -3.45 1.05 2.52
CA THR A 40 -3.40 0.17 3.70
C THR A 40 -4.62 0.34 4.59
N GLU A 41 -5.04 1.59 4.85
CA GLU A 41 -6.26 1.88 5.62
C GLU A 41 -7.49 1.31 4.90
N PHE A 42 -7.58 1.44 3.58
CA PHE A 42 -8.63 0.82 2.79
C PHE A 42 -8.63 -0.71 2.90
N ALA A 43 -7.48 -1.37 2.76
CA ALA A 43 -7.39 -2.82 2.92
C ALA A 43 -7.81 -3.27 4.32
N SER A 44 -7.40 -2.54 5.37
CA SER A 44 -7.82 -2.82 6.75
C SER A 44 -9.33 -2.65 6.94
N MET A 45 -9.96 -1.68 6.27
CA MET A 45 -11.43 -1.52 6.28
C MET A 45 -12.16 -2.65 5.55
N LEU A 46 -11.54 -3.32 4.58
CA LEU A 46 -12.14 -4.43 3.85
C LEU A 46 -12.07 -5.74 4.64
N GLU A 47 -10.91 -6.00 5.24
CA GLU A 47 -10.68 -7.21 6.04
C GLU A 47 -11.21 -7.08 7.47
N GLU A 48 -11.50 -5.85 7.91
CA GLU A 48 -11.87 -5.52 9.30
C GLU A 48 -10.82 -6.02 10.31
N ASP A 49 -9.54 -5.98 9.92
CA ASP A 49 -8.41 -6.54 10.67
C ASP A 49 -7.20 -5.58 10.70
N ASP A 50 -6.67 -5.34 11.90
CA ASP A 50 -5.52 -4.47 12.14
C ASP A 50 -4.17 -5.11 11.75
N ARG A 51 -4.12 -6.45 11.56
CA ARG A 51 -2.92 -7.15 11.06
C ARG A 51 -2.50 -6.70 9.67
N VAL A 52 -3.39 -6.01 8.95
CA VAL A 52 -3.06 -5.33 7.69
C VAL A 52 -2.00 -4.25 7.91
N TYR A 53 -2.03 -3.51 9.03
CA TYR A 53 -1.03 -2.49 9.35
C TYR A 53 0.33 -3.07 9.73
N SER A 54 0.36 -4.28 10.31
CA SER A 54 1.59 -5.02 10.59
C SER A 54 2.12 -5.79 9.37
N PHE A 55 1.40 -5.72 8.24
CA PHE A 55 1.75 -6.39 6.97
C PHE A 55 1.79 -7.92 7.08
N ASN A 56 0.98 -8.47 7.99
CA ASN A 56 0.94 -9.89 8.34
C ASN A 56 -0.45 -10.53 8.18
N HIS A 57 -1.37 -9.86 7.48
CA HIS A 57 -2.69 -10.43 7.22
C HIS A 57 -2.58 -11.54 6.14
N PRO A 58 -3.17 -12.74 6.36
CA PRO A 58 -3.05 -13.86 5.42
C PRO A 58 -3.60 -13.54 4.02
N ASP A 59 -4.69 -12.76 3.95
CA ASP A 59 -5.39 -12.45 2.70
C ASP A 59 -4.96 -11.10 2.06
N VAL A 60 -3.95 -10.42 2.64
CA VAL A 60 -3.45 -9.15 2.09
C VAL A 60 -1.99 -9.27 1.69
N PHE A 61 -1.76 -9.21 0.39
CA PHE A 61 -0.43 -9.20 -0.18
C PHE A 61 0.06 -7.77 -0.44
N ILE A 62 1.24 -7.45 0.07
CA ILE A 62 1.90 -6.17 -0.18
C ILE A 62 3.16 -6.43 -1.00
N ILE A 63 3.11 -5.98 -2.25
CA ILE A 63 4.20 -6.13 -3.19
C ILE A 63 5.02 -4.85 -3.20
N TYR A 64 6.32 -5.01 -2.94
CA TYR A 64 7.29 -3.93 -3.09
C TYR A 64 8.13 -4.17 -4.35
N PRO A 65 8.47 -3.10 -5.10
CA PRO A 65 9.47 -3.21 -6.14
C PRO A 65 10.83 -3.55 -5.52
N ASP A 66 11.55 -4.45 -6.19
CA ASP A 66 12.94 -4.79 -5.89
C ASP A 66 13.83 -3.62 -6.34
N TYR A 67 14.50 -3.00 -5.37
CA TYR A 67 15.46 -1.90 -5.55
C TYR A 67 16.92 -2.37 -5.39
N GLY A 68 17.16 -3.69 -5.47
CA GLY A 68 18.39 -4.34 -5.02
C GLY A 68 18.49 -4.43 -3.50
N TYR A 69 17.34 -4.40 -2.81
CA TYR A 69 17.20 -4.57 -1.37
C TYR A 69 16.20 -5.70 -1.13
N ASP A 70 16.40 -6.46 -0.07
CA ASP A 70 15.41 -7.45 0.35
C ASP A 70 14.14 -6.78 0.93
N ARG A 71 13.09 -7.57 1.16
CA ARG A 71 11.82 -7.08 1.70
C ARG A 71 11.99 -6.40 3.06
N GLU A 72 12.79 -6.98 3.96
CA GLU A 72 12.98 -6.49 5.32
C GLU A 72 13.78 -5.17 5.34
N GLU A 73 14.77 -5.03 4.46
CA GLU A 73 15.48 -3.79 4.21
C GLU A 73 14.55 -2.69 3.69
N VAL A 74 13.68 -3.02 2.74
CA VAL A 74 12.69 -2.05 2.23
C VAL A 74 11.71 -1.62 3.34
N LEU A 75 11.26 -2.56 4.17
CA LEU A 75 10.38 -2.31 5.31
C LEU A 75 11.06 -1.46 6.40
N SER A 76 12.32 -1.75 6.72
CA SER A 76 13.10 -0.98 7.72
C SER A 76 13.32 0.45 7.24
N LEU A 77 13.74 0.65 5.98
CA LEU A 77 13.85 1.97 5.37
C LEU A 77 12.54 2.75 5.44
N ARG A 78 11.39 2.06 5.34
CA ARG A 78 10.08 2.67 5.50
C ARG A 78 9.80 3.08 6.95
N ARG A 79 10.04 2.19 7.92
CA ARG A 79 9.84 2.48 9.35
C ARG A 79 10.69 3.67 9.81
N GLU A 80 11.90 3.79 9.30
CA GLU A 80 12.82 4.89 9.61
C GLU A 80 12.52 6.18 8.82
N GLY A 81 11.48 6.19 7.96
CA GLY A 81 11.16 7.33 7.11
C GLY A 81 12.19 7.61 6.01
N ARG A 82 13.10 6.67 5.72
CA ARG A 82 14.18 6.79 4.72
C ARG A 82 13.80 6.22 3.35
N TYR A 83 12.60 5.66 3.20
CA TYR A 83 12.10 5.07 1.94
C TYR A 83 12.18 6.02 0.74
N TYR A 84 12.06 7.35 0.96
CA TYR A 84 12.19 8.35 -0.10
C TYR A 84 13.55 8.28 -0.85
N ARG A 85 14.59 7.70 -0.22
CA ARG A 85 15.92 7.50 -0.83
C ARG A 85 15.87 6.52 -2.01
N LEU A 86 14.93 5.58 -2.00
CA LEU A 86 14.75 4.61 -3.08
C LEU A 86 14.04 5.21 -4.31
N ARG A 87 13.49 6.44 -4.19
CA ARG A 87 12.67 7.06 -5.25
C ARG A 87 13.39 7.24 -6.60
N ARG A 88 14.71 7.48 -6.57
CA ARG A 88 15.51 7.63 -7.79
C ARG A 88 16.10 6.32 -8.30
N LYS A 89 16.04 5.24 -7.51
CA LYS A 89 16.48 3.92 -7.96
C LYS A 89 15.41 3.31 -8.87
N LYS A 90 15.86 2.63 -9.93
CA LYS A 90 14.97 1.88 -10.81
C LYS A 90 14.52 0.63 -10.07
N GLY A 91 13.30 0.67 -9.53
CA GLY A 91 12.66 -0.52 -8.97
C GLY A 91 12.17 -1.44 -10.08
N THR A 92 12.25 -2.74 -9.87
CA THR A 92 11.67 -3.75 -10.77
C THR A 92 10.71 -4.63 -9.99
N ILE A 93 9.59 -5.03 -10.59
CA ILE A 93 8.73 -6.06 -10.03
C ILE A 93 8.97 -7.31 -10.88
N LYS A 94 9.53 -8.35 -10.27
CA LYS A 94 9.75 -9.63 -10.97
C LYS A 94 8.41 -10.33 -11.09
N ILE A 95 8.09 -10.81 -12.30
CA ILE A 95 6.82 -11.49 -12.57
C ILE A 95 6.68 -12.78 -11.75
N ASP A 96 7.79 -13.46 -11.49
CA ASP A 96 7.80 -14.70 -10.73
C ASP A 96 7.38 -14.47 -9.26
N THR A 97 7.76 -13.34 -8.67
CA THR A 97 7.27 -12.91 -7.35
C THR A 97 5.76 -12.73 -7.31
N ILE A 98 5.12 -12.36 -8.42
CA ILE A 98 3.66 -12.26 -8.48
C ILE A 98 3.03 -13.66 -8.57
N ARG A 99 3.62 -14.56 -9.37
CA ARG A 99 3.11 -15.91 -9.60
C ARG A 99 3.15 -16.80 -8.36
N GLU A 100 4.11 -16.58 -7.46
CA GLU A 100 4.18 -17.31 -6.19
C GLU A 100 3.09 -16.91 -5.17
N LEU A 101 2.32 -15.86 -5.44
CA LEU A 101 1.28 -15.34 -4.55
C LEU A 101 -0.14 -15.81 -4.92
N ILE A 102 -0.33 -16.48 -6.06
CA ILE A 102 -1.64 -16.89 -6.63
C ILE A 102 -1.66 -18.40 -6.83
#